data_AF-A0A835XY06-F1
#
_entry.id   AF-A0A835XY06-F1
#
_cell.length_a   1.000
_cell.length_b   1.000
_cell.length_c   1.000
_cell.angle_alpha   90.00
_cell.angle_beta   90.00
_cell.angle_gamma   90.00
#
_symmetry.space_group_name_H-M   'P 1'
#
loop_
_entity.id
_entity.type
_entity.pdbx_description
1 polymer ?
#
loop_
_entity_poly.entity_id
_entity_poly.type
_entity_poly.pdbx_seq_one_letter_code
_entity_poly.pdbx_strand_id
1 'polypeptide(L)'
;MAFQSYAQQPGDPYMMDGYAQGHHGDMGHTSPAQQAAAQAAHLSQQMAHLREEEHQQDLASEKKHKKSRFIYRTLEDLRTNNPSVKDGLDPDKERLWRRQYCKLIQDAGQVLKIPQWGIAVGITLCHRFFAVKSMKRNDRFVVATACLFLAAKIEESPRQLRQVIVEVERVRHSKNPAALRALDDPAHMERVKEEVLQAERAVLYTLGFDLQIPHPYQPLIDWLKEHRLLADVPNESPFRQLPQNSWNLVNDSLRTTLCLQFPAPHIAHAALYLADLLNVDEQGVHHGKLPRGAAFYDKYDIRPDDLACICGQILGEYEQSKLGQMAMAAGGALPAAVAAARAAAEARVGPSGLGGALRAAGARPGPDGFKQEMVAAAGAAGVALGGAGPGAAAAGVKAEEEEGEVKE
;
A
#
# COMPACT_ATOMS: atom_id res chain seq x y z
N MET A 1 21.59 -27.69 42.71
CA MET A 1 20.85 -27.47 43.98
C MET A 1 19.37 -27.52 43.62
N ALA A 2 18.47 -28.28 44.19
CA ALA A 2 18.46 -29.53 44.98
C ALA A 2 17.03 -30.07 44.79
N PHE A 3 16.88 -31.39 44.75
CA PHE A 3 15.61 -32.12 44.80
C PHE A 3 14.93 -31.98 46.17
N GLN A 4 13.58 -32.01 46.23
CA GLN A 4 12.73 -32.41 47.37
C GLN A 4 11.27 -32.41 46.85
N SER A 5 10.50 -33.48 46.65
CA SER A 5 10.21 -34.76 47.33
C SER A 5 9.46 -34.65 48.68
N TYR A 6 8.18 -35.03 48.61
CA TYR A 6 7.30 -35.67 49.61
C TYR A 6 7.11 -35.05 51.01
N ALA A 7 5.83 -34.84 51.37
CA ALA A 7 5.32 -35.11 52.71
C ALA A 7 3.83 -35.49 52.66
N GLN A 8 3.47 -36.51 53.41
CA GLN A 8 2.17 -37.18 53.50
C GLN A 8 1.73 -37.18 54.98
N GLN A 9 0.41 -37.30 55.21
CA GLN A 9 -0.31 -37.71 56.45
C GLN A 9 -0.72 -36.62 57.47
N PRO A 10 -1.64 -36.88 58.44
CA PRO A 10 -2.64 -37.97 58.64
C PRO A 10 -4.10 -37.41 58.82
N GLY A 11 -5.21 -38.13 58.64
CA GLY A 11 -5.81 -39.17 59.49
C GLY A 11 -6.85 -38.59 60.48
N ASP A 12 -8.14 -38.90 60.32
CA ASP A 12 -9.01 -39.39 61.42
C ASP A 12 -10.43 -39.85 60.99
N PRO A 13 -11.10 -40.72 61.79
CA PRO A 13 -12.13 -41.66 61.36
C PRO A 13 -13.53 -41.32 61.91
N TYR A 14 -14.58 -41.69 61.19
CA TYR A 14 -15.89 -41.93 61.81
C TYR A 14 -16.62 -43.10 61.13
N MET A 15 -16.77 -44.16 61.92
CA MET A 15 -17.76 -45.23 61.75
C MET A 15 -19.15 -44.69 62.08
N MET A 16 -20.17 -45.10 61.32
CA MET A 16 -21.46 -45.55 61.88
C MET A 16 -22.25 -46.33 60.83
N ASP A 17 -22.75 -47.48 61.25
CA ASP A 17 -23.50 -48.50 60.54
C ASP A 17 -24.85 -48.02 59.96
N GLY A 18 -25.32 -48.68 58.89
CA GLY A 18 -26.68 -48.48 58.41
C GLY A 18 -27.09 -49.34 57.20
N TYR A 19 -27.57 -50.55 57.49
CA TYR A 19 -28.59 -51.30 56.74
C TYR A 19 -28.29 -51.85 55.33
N ALA A 20 -28.30 -53.18 55.29
CA ALA A 20 -28.39 -54.01 54.11
C ALA A 20 -29.67 -53.76 53.29
N GLN A 21 -29.54 -53.73 51.97
CA GLN A 21 -30.52 -54.29 51.04
C GLN A 21 -29.82 -54.67 49.74
N GLY A 22 -29.96 -55.95 49.37
CA GLY A 22 -29.30 -56.53 48.21
C GLY A 22 -29.84 -55.94 46.91
N HIS A 23 -28.91 -55.46 46.09
CA HIS A 23 -29.09 -55.39 44.65
C HIS A 23 -27.94 -56.13 44.00
N HIS A 24 -28.27 -57.20 43.27
CA HIS A 24 -27.39 -57.82 42.30
C HIS A 24 -26.85 -56.74 41.34
N GLY A 25 -25.62 -56.32 41.55
CA GLY A 25 -24.84 -55.48 40.65
C GLY A 25 -23.69 -56.31 40.13
N ASP A 26 -23.89 -56.86 38.93
CA ASP A 26 -22.89 -57.52 38.10
C ASP A 26 -21.55 -56.76 38.16
N MET A 27 -20.49 -57.42 38.64
CA MET A 27 -19.12 -56.90 38.54
C MET A 27 -18.76 -56.91 37.07
N GLY A 28 -19.12 -55.82 36.38
CA GLY A 28 -18.81 -55.57 34.99
C GLY A 28 -17.30 -55.59 34.78
N HIS A 29 -16.76 -56.78 34.49
CA HIS A 29 -15.49 -56.93 33.82
C HIS A 29 -15.62 -56.18 32.50
N THR A 30 -15.11 -54.95 32.45
CA THR A 30 -14.97 -54.22 31.18
C THR A 30 -14.24 -55.16 30.24
N SER A 31 -14.90 -55.54 29.15
CA SER A 31 -14.34 -56.55 28.27
C SER A 31 -13.03 -56.02 27.71
N PRO A 32 -12.04 -56.89 27.40
CA PRO A 32 -10.79 -56.45 26.76
C PRO A 32 -11.04 -55.58 25.52
N ALA A 33 -12.17 -55.79 24.83
CA ALA A 33 -12.62 -54.97 23.71
C ALA A 33 -13.05 -53.55 24.12
N GLN A 34 -13.72 -53.36 25.26
CA GLN A 34 -14.10 -52.05 25.78
C GLN A 34 -12.87 -51.25 26.27
N GLN A 35 -11.90 -51.91 26.89
CA GLN A 35 -10.64 -51.28 27.29
C GLN A 35 -9.79 -50.89 26.08
N ALA A 36 -9.72 -51.74 25.06
CA ALA A 36 -9.04 -51.42 23.79
C ALA A 36 -9.71 -50.25 23.05
N ALA A 37 -11.05 -50.18 23.05
CA ALA A 37 -11.79 -49.06 22.47
C ALA A 37 -11.55 -47.74 23.22
N ALA A 38 -11.49 -47.76 24.55
CA ALA A 38 -11.16 -46.60 25.36
C ALA A 38 -9.72 -46.11 25.14
N GLN A 39 -8.76 -47.04 25.02
CA GLN A 39 -7.37 -46.73 24.69
C GLN A 39 -7.23 -46.16 23.28
N ALA A 40 -7.96 -46.71 22.29
CA ALA A 40 -7.97 -46.17 20.92
C ALA A 40 -8.58 -44.76 20.85
N ALA A 41 -9.65 -44.50 21.62
CA ALA A 41 -10.25 -43.17 21.72
C ALA A 41 -9.29 -42.16 22.37
N HIS A 42 -8.59 -42.56 23.44
CA HIS A 42 -7.58 -41.73 24.10
C HIS A 42 -6.38 -41.44 23.19
N LEU A 43 -5.89 -42.44 22.45
CA LEU A 43 -4.82 -42.27 21.47
C LEU A 43 -5.24 -41.32 20.33
N SER A 44 -6.48 -41.42 19.86
CA SER A 44 -7.05 -40.51 18.86
C SER A 44 -7.11 -39.07 19.35
N GLN A 45 -7.51 -38.85 20.61
CA GLN A 45 -7.50 -37.52 21.24
C GLN A 45 -6.07 -36.98 21.40
N GLN A 46 -5.11 -37.81 21.80
CA GLN A 46 -3.70 -37.40 21.85
C GLN A 46 -3.14 -37.04 20.49
N MET A 47 -3.46 -37.81 19.43
CA MET A 47 -3.04 -37.47 18.07
C MET A 47 -3.71 -36.19 17.54
N ALA A 48 -4.96 -35.91 17.92
CA ALA A 48 -5.62 -34.65 17.58
C ALA A 48 -4.94 -33.46 18.27
N HIS A 49 -4.58 -33.59 19.56
CA HIS A 49 -3.87 -32.57 20.31
C HIS A 49 -2.48 -32.29 19.71
N LEU A 50 -1.71 -33.34 19.40
CA LEU A 50 -0.39 -33.21 18.77
C LEU A 50 -0.46 -32.51 17.41
N ARG A 51 -1.47 -32.83 16.59
CA ARG A 51 -1.70 -32.13 15.31
C ARG A 51 -2.05 -30.66 15.49
N GLU A 52 -2.80 -30.33 16.54
CA GLU A 52 -3.16 -28.95 16.85
C GLU A 52 -1.95 -28.16 17.37
N GLU A 53 -1.08 -28.79 18.17
CA GLU A 53 0.20 -28.22 18.60
C GLU A 53 1.16 -28.01 17.42
N GLU A 54 1.30 -29.00 16.53
CA GLU A 54 2.08 -28.87 15.29
C GLU A 54 1.54 -27.72 14.42
N HIS A 55 0.22 -27.63 14.23
CA HIS A 55 -0.40 -26.54 13.49
C HIS A 55 -0.14 -25.16 14.14
N GLN A 56 -0.21 -25.07 15.48
CA GLN A 56 0.11 -23.84 16.19
C GLN A 56 1.59 -23.45 16.09
N GLN A 57 2.50 -24.44 16.09
CA GLN A 57 3.93 -24.22 15.87
C GLN A 57 4.21 -23.75 14.44
N ASP A 58 3.55 -24.33 13.43
CA ASP A 58 3.66 -23.90 12.04
C ASP A 58 3.17 -22.46 11.88
N LEU A 59 1.99 -22.13 12.42
CA LEU A 59 1.46 -20.76 12.44
C LEU A 59 2.39 -19.78 13.17
N ALA A 60 3.04 -20.20 14.25
CA ALA A 60 4.01 -19.37 14.98
C ALA A 60 5.31 -19.16 14.19
N SER A 61 5.75 -20.18 13.45
CA SER A 61 6.91 -20.11 12.56
C SER A 61 6.64 -19.22 11.34
N GLU A 62 5.44 -19.29 10.75
CA GLU A 62 4.98 -18.40 9.69
C GLU A 62 4.88 -16.95 10.17
N LYS A 63 4.38 -16.73 11.40
CA LYS A 63 4.37 -15.39 12.03
C LYS A 63 5.77 -14.79 12.16
N LYS A 64 6.82 -15.60 12.37
CA LYS A 64 8.22 -15.13 12.37
C LYS A 64 8.77 -14.84 10.97
N HIS A 65 8.26 -15.52 9.93
CA HIS A 65 8.64 -15.30 8.53
C HIS A 65 7.86 -14.17 7.82
N LYS A 66 7.03 -13.40 8.55
CA LYS A 66 6.18 -12.31 8.03
C LYS A 66 6.89 -11.10 7.40
N LYS A 67 8.22 -11.09 7.29
CA LYS A 67 8.91 -10.00 6.57
C LYS A 67 8.85 -10.30 5.07
N SER A 68 8.09 -9.49 4.34
CA SER A 68 8.06 -9.55 2.87
C SER A 68 9.47 -9.61 2.33
N ARG A 69 9.72 -10.56 1.43
CA ARG A 69 11.02 -10.73 0.76
C ARG A 69 11.20 -9.73 -0.39
N PHE A 70 10.28 -8.81 -0.55
CA PHE A 70 10.30 -7.83 -1.63
C PHE A 70 11.50 -6.90 -1.50
N ILE A 71 12.25 -6.77 -2.59
CA ILE A 71 13.42 -5.89 -2.68
C ILE A 71 12.98 -4.59 -3.36
N TYR A 72 13.08 -3.50 -2.60
CA TYR A 72 12.86 -2.15 -3.12
C TYR A 72 13.98 -1.74 -4.08
N ARG A 73 13.62 -1.04 -5.15
CA ARG A 73 14.54 -0.59 -6.20
C ARG A 73 14.49 0.91 -6.37
N THR A 74 15.61 1.53 -6.71
CA THR A 74 15.63 2.97 -6.99
C THR A 74 14.85 3.29 -8.26
N LEU A 75 14.37 4.52 -8.38
CA LEU A 75 13.69 4.99 -9.59
C LEU A 75 14.55 4.80 -10.85
N GLU A 76 15.86 5.02 -10.72
CA GLU A 76 16.81 4.89 -11.83
C GLU A 76 16.98 3.42 -12.28
N ASP A 77 17.05 2.49 -11.32
CA ASP A 77 17.09 1.06 -11.64
C ASP A 77 15.79 0.60 -12.30
N LEU A 78 14.63 1.05 -11.80
CA LEU A 78 13.33 0.75 -12.41
C LEU A 78 13.20 1.29 -13.84
N ARG A 79 13.83 2.41 -14.16
CA ARG A 79 13.85 2.99 -15.52
C ARG A 79 14.84 2.26 -16.43
N THR A 80 16.06 2.04 -15.97
CA THR A 80 17.15 1.42 -16.74
C THR A 80 16.88 -0.06 -17.00
N ASN A 81 16.33 -0.77 -16.02
CA ASN A 81 16.08 -2.20 -16.07
C ASN A 81 14.60 -2.52 -16.39
N ASN A 82 13.85 -1.58 -16.99
CA ASN A 82 12.45 -1.79 -17.35
C ASN A 82 12.30 -2.88 -18.44
N PRO A 83 11.65 -4.02 -18.17
CA PRO A 83 11.49 -5.10 -19.15
C PRO A 83 10.69 -4.69 -20.40
N SER A 84 9.69 -3.81 -20.22
CA SER A 84 8.84 -3.33 -21.32
C SER A 84 9.62 -2.45 -22.29
N VAL A 85 10.48 -1.56 -21.75
CA VAL A 85 11.33 -0.69 -22.56
C VAL A 85 12.41 -1.51 -23.30
N LYS A 86 12.98 -2.53 -22.64
CA LYS A 86 13.91 -3.47 -23.29
C LYS A 86 13.28 -4.24 -24.45
N ASP A 87 11.98 -4.49 -24.39
CA ASP A 87 11.21 -5.08 -25.49
C ASP A 87 10.77 -4.05 -26.57
N GLY A 88 11.24 -2.81 -26.47
CA GLY A 88 10.95 -1.73 -27.41
C GLY A 88 9.59 -1.06 -27.21
N LEU A 89 9.08 -1.03 -25.97
CA LEU A 89 7.95 -0.17 -25.62
C LEU A 89 8.47 1.24 -25.31
N ASP A 90 7.85 2.25 -25.90
CA ASP A 90 8.14 3.65 -25.60
C ASP A 90 7.91 3.94 -24.08
N PRO A 91 8.85 4.61 -23.39
CA PRO A 91 8.70 4.97 -21.97
C PRO A 91 7.44 5.78 -21.64
N ASP A 92 6.98 6.67 -22.52
CA ASP A 92 5.74 7.43 -22.33
C ASP A 92 4.51 6.54 -22.47
N LYS A 93 4.54 5.62 -23.43
CA LYS A 93 3.49 4.62 -23.62
C LYS A 93 3.41 3.66 -22.44
N GLU A 94 4.56 3.28 -21.89
CA GLU A 94 4.67 2.48 -20.66
C GLU A 94 4.04 3.19 -19.46
N ARG A 95 4.33 4.48 -19.27
CA ARG A 95 3.70 5.32 -18.24
C ARG A 95 2.19 5.41 -18.42
N LEU A 96 1.72 5.59 -19.65
CA LEU A 96 0.29 5.64 -19.96
C LEU A 96 -0.39 4.30 -19.64
N TRP A 97 0.22 3.18 -20.05
CA TRP A 97 -0.30 1.84 -19.77
C TRP A 97 -0.35 1.54 -18.27
N ARG A 98 0.64 2.01 -17.51
CA ARG A 98 0.63 1.96 -16.04
C ARG A 98 -0.60 2.66 -15.46
N ARG A 99 -0.85 3.90 -15.86
CA ARG A 99 -2.02 4.65 -15.40
C ARG A 99 -3.33 3.97 -15.76
N GLN A 100 -3.41 3.40 -16.97
CA GLN A 100 -4.62 2.72 -17.44
C GLN A 100 -4.97 1.51 -16.58
N TYR A 101 -4.03 0.61 -16.25
CA TYR A 101 -4.36 -0.52 -15.40
C TYR A 101 -4.62 -0.10 -13.95
N CYS A 102 -3.91 0.92 -13.42
CA CYS A 102 -4.16 1.41 -12.07
C CYS A 102 -5.59 1.94 -11.96
N LYS A 103 -6.01 2.73 -12.95
CA LYS A 103 -7.38 3.26 -13.05
C LYS A 103 -8.41 2.13 -13.18
N LEU A 104 -8.14 1.15 -14.05
CA LEU A 104 -9.04 0.00 -14.23
C LEU A 104 -9.27 -0.75 -12.91
N ILE A 105 -8.19 -1.07 -12.19
CA ILE A 105 -8.26 -1.79 -10.91
C ILE A 105 -9.02 -0.95 -9.86
N GLN A 106 -8.76 0.36 -9.81
CA GLN A 106 -9.45 1.27 -8.90
C GLN A 106 -10.96 1.35 -9.18
N ASP A 107 -11.34 1.62 -10.43
CA ASP A 107 -12.74 1.79 -10.83
C ASP A 107 -13.51 0.46 -10.69
N ALA A 108 -12.95 -0.65 -11.18
CA ALA A 108 -13.59 -1.97 -11.08
C ALA A 108 -13.68 -2.46 -9.63
N GLY A 109 -12.63 -2.23 -8.83
CA GLY A 109 -12.63 -2.58 -7.40
C GLY A 109 -13.71 -1.85 -6.61
N GLN A 110 -13.94 -0.56 -6.91
CA GLN A 110 -15.02 0.22 -6.29
C GLN A 110 -16.40 -0.33 -6.65
N VAL A 111 -16.64 -0.66 -7.92
CA VAL A 111 -17.91 -1.25 -8.37
C VAL A 111 -18.15 -2.62 -7.73
N LEU A 112 -17.10 -3.44 -7.62
CA LEU A 112 -17.13 -4.74 -6.94
C LEU A 112 -17.19 -4.63 -5.42
N LYS A 113 -17.19 -3.42 -4.86
CA LYS A 113 -17.18 -3.15 -3.41
C LYS A 113 -16.03 -3.86 -2.70
N ILE A 114 -14.87 -3.93 -3.33
CA ILE A 114 -13.64 -4.40 -2.70
C ILE A 114 -13.11 -3.24 -1.84
N PRO A 115 -12.72 -3.49 -0.58
CA PRO A 115 -12.17 -2.45 0.29
C PRO A 115 -10.92 -1.80 -0.31
N GLN A 116 -10.66 -0.53 0.01
CA GLN A 116 -9.56 0.23 -0.60
C GLN A 116 -8.19 -0.40 -0.37
N TRP A 117 -7.96 -1.08 0.77
CA TRP A 117 -6.73 -1.84 0.99
C TRP A 117 -6.55 -2.96 -0.04
N GLY A 118 -7.62 -3.62 -0.49
CA GLY A 118 -7.55 -4.71 -1.46
C GLY A 118 -7.39 -4.21 -2.87
N ILE A 119 -7.95 -3.05 -3.18
CA ILE A 119 -7.64 -2.34 -4.42
C ILE A 119 -6.13 -2.00 -4.46
N ALA A 120 -5.58 -1.51 -3.35
CA ALA A 120 -4.16 -1.20 -3.24
C ALA A 120 -3.25 -2.45 -3.35
N VAL A 121 -3.66 -3.59 -2.79
CA VAL A 121 -3.00 -4.90 -3.05
C VAL A 121 -2.99 -5.19 -4.54
N GLY A 122 -4.15 -5.12 -5.20
CA GLY A 122 -4.27 -5.44 -6.63
C GLY A 122 -3.36 -4.56 -7.51
N ILE A 123 -3.33 -3.26 -7.24
CA ILE A 123 -2.44 -2.32 -7.94
C ILE A 123 -0.97 -2.66 -7.68
N THR A 124 -0.60 -2.96 -6.43
CA THR A 124 0.78 -3.28 -6.05
C THR A 124 1.24 -4.60 -6.66
N LEU A 125 0.40 -5.64 -6.68
CA LEU A 125 0.70 -6.90 -7.37
C LEU A 125 0.98 -6.67 -8.86
N CYS A 126 0.16 -5.83 -9.51
CA CYS A 126 0.33 -5.48 -10.91
C CYS A 126 1.65 -4.74 -11.16
N HIS A 127 1.98 -3.74 -10.32
CA HIS A 127 3.28 -3.05 -10.39
C HIS A 127 4.44 -4.02 -10.19
N ARG A 128 4.38 -4.91 -9.19
CA ARG A 128 5.45 -5.88 -8.92
C ARG A 128 5.64 -6.84 -10.10
N PHE A 129 4.54 -7.30 -10.70
CA PHE A 129 4.58 -8.16 -11.88
C PHE A 129 5.25 -7.47 -13.07
N PHE A 130 4.81 -6.26 -13.43
CA PHE A 130 5.34 -5.52 -14.59
C PHE A 130 6.73 -4.93 -14.37
N ALA A 131 7.21 -4.91 -13.13
CA ALA A 131 8.59 -4.58 -12.84
C ALA A 131 9.56 -5.74 -13.13
N VAL A 132 9.05 -6.93 -13.47
CA VAL A 132 9.82 -8.13 -13.86
C VAL A 132 9.43 -8.61 -15.26
N LYS A 133 8.15 -8.49 -15.64
CA LYS A 133 7.60 -8.91 -16.93
C LYS A 133 7.27 -7.72 -17.81
N SER A 134 7.39 -7.90 -19.12
CA SER A 134 7.10 -6.86 -20.10
C SER A 134 5.60 -6.69 -20.36
N MET A 135 5.12 -5.45 -20.35
CA MET A 135 3.74 -5.09 -20.74
C MET A 135 3.47 -5.28 -22.23
N LYS A 136 4.52 -5.42 -23.07
CA LYS A 136 4.35 -5.69 -24.50
C LYS A 136 4.03 -7.16 -24.77
N ARG A 137 4.54 -8.06 -23.92
CA ARG A 137 4.35 -9.52 -24.04
C ARG A 137 3.16 -10.05 -23.22
N ASN A 138 2.62 -9.25 -22.31
CA ASN A 138 1.54 -9.65 -21.41
C ASN A 138 0.46 -8.58 -21.46
N ASP A 139 -0.80 -8.96 -21.70
CA ASP A 139 -1.91 -8.00 -21.73
C ASP A 139 -2.12 -7.39 -20.34
N ARG A 140 -1.93 -6.08 -20.25
CA ARG A 140 -2.09 -5.30 -19.01
C ARG A 140 -3.48 -5.40 -18.40
N PHE A 141 -4.53 -5.53 -19.20
CA PHE A 141 -5.89 -5.62 -18.70
C PHE A 141 -6.18 -7.01 -18.14
N VAL A 142 -5.75 -8.08 -18.83
CA VAL A 142 -5.89 -9.46 -18.32
C VAL A 142 -5.12 -9.63 -17.00
N VAL A 143 -3.87 -9.14 -16.94
CA VAL A 143 -3.07 -9.17 -15.72
C VAL A 143 -3.72 -8.32 -14.62
N ALA A 144 -4.27 -7.15 -14.94
CA ALA A 144 -4.98 -6.31 -13.97
C ALA A 144 -6.22 -7.01 -13.38
N THR A 145 -7.01 -7.68 -14.21
CA THR A 145 -8.17 -8.49 -13.78
C THR A 145 -7.72 -9.61 -12.85
N ALA A 146 -6.65 -10.33 -13.21
CA ALA A 146 -6.09 -11.40 -12.40
C ALA A 146 -5.57 -10.87 -11.04
N CYS A 147 -4.86 -9.75 -11.03
CA CYS A 147 -4.38 -9.10 -9.81
C CYS A 147 -5.53 -8.64 -8.91
N LEU A 148 -6.61 -8.07 -9.46
CA LEU A 148 -7.79 -7.67 -8.70
C LEU A 148 -8.53 -8.88 -8.11
N PHE A 149 -8.70 -9.94 -8.89
CA PHE A 149 -9.29 -11.19 -8.43
C PHE A 149 -8.46 -11.84 -7.31
N LEU A 150 -7.14 -11.89 -7.48
CA LEU A 150 -6.22 -12.41 -6.47
C LEU A 150 -6.22 -11.56 -5.20
N ALA A 151 -6.22 -10.23 -5.32
CA ALA A 151 -6.27 -9.31 -4.19
C ALA A 151 -7.56 -9.45 -3.37
N ALA A 152 -8.71 -9.63 -4.03
CA ALA A 152 -9.97 -9.89 -3.35
C ALA A 152 -9.91 -11.15 -2.47
N LYS A 153 -9.20 -12.20 -2.92
CA LYS A 153 -8.97 -13.41 -2.12
C LYS A 153 -8.02 -13.16 -0.95
N ILE A 154 -6.91 -12.45 -1.17
CA ILE A 154 -5.91 -12.15 -0.14
C ILE A 154 -6.52 -11.34 1.01
N GLU A 155 -7.42 -10.41 0.70
CA GLU A 155 -8.02 -9.49 1.67
C GLU A 155 -9.39 -9.98 2.18
N GLU A 156 -9.62 -11.30 2.15
CA GLU A 156 -10.83 -11.95 2.69
C GLU A 156 -12.15 -11.34 2.18
N SER A 157 -12.14 -10.83 0.94
CA SER A 157 -13.29 -10.23 0.27
C SER A 157 -13.53 -10.86 -1.11
N PRO A 158 -13.55 -12.21 -1.21
CA PRO A 158 -13.57 -12.89 -2.50
C PRO A 158 -14.80 -12.54 -3.32
N ARG A 159 -14.60 -12.46 -4.64
CA ARG A 159 -15.65 -12.23 -5.65
C ARG A 159 -15.65 -13.39 -6.64
N GLN A 160 -16.80 -13.67 -7.24
CA GLN A 160 -16.86 -14.68 -8.29
C GLN A 160 -16.08 -14.21 -9.52
N LEU A 161 -15.26 -15.08 -10.10
CA LEU A 161 -14.42 -14.73 -11.26
C LEU A 161 -15.24 -14.12 -12.41
N ARG A 162 -16.41 -14.69 -12.71
CA ARG A 162 -17.33 -14.16 -13.72
C ARG A 162 -17.74 -12.71 -13.41
N GLN A 163 -18.06 -12.40 -12.16
CA GLN A 163 -18.44 -11.04 -11.76
C GLN A 163 -17.27 -10.07 -11.94
N VAL A 164 -16.05 -10.48 -11.56
CA VAL A 164 -14.85 -9.65 -11.74
C VAL A 164 -14.61 -9.35 -13.22
N ILE A 165 -14.68 -10.35 -14.09
CA ILE A 165 -14.51 -10.18 -15.54
C ILE A 165 -15.55 -9.22 -16.11
N VAL A 166 -16.83 -9.41 -15.78
CA VAL A 166 -17.92 -8.57 -16.30
C VAL A 166 -17.74 -7.12 -15.87
N GLU A 167 -17.44 -6.85 -14.59
CA GLU A 167 -17.27 -5.47 -14.13
C GLU A 167 -15.99 -4.82 -14.69
N VAL A 168 -14.90 -5.57 -14.85
CA VAL A 168 -13.69 -5.04 -15.49
C VAL A 168 -13.95 -4.68 -16.95
N GLU A 169 -14.57 -5.57 -17.74
CA GLU A 169 -14.89 -5.29 -19.14
C GLU A 169 -15.94 -4.17 -19.26
N ARG A 170 -16.85 -4.04 -18.31
CA ARG A 170 -17.78 -2.91 -18.23
C ARG A 170 -17.08 -1.57 -18.03
N VAL A 171 -16.10 -1.52 -17.12
CA VAL A 171 -15.31 -0.30 -16.88
C VAL A 171 -14.47 0.02 -18.12
N ARG A 172 -13.83 -1.00 -18.71
CA ARG A 172 -12.98 -0.87 -19.90
C ARG A 172 -13.76 -0.35 -21.11
N HIS A 173 -14.96 -0.89 -21.34
CA HIS A 173 -15.81 -0.59 -22.50
C HIS A 173 -17.07 0.17 -22.11
N SER A 174 -16.96 1.11 -21.16
CA SER A 174 -18.10 1.89 -20.68
C SER A 174 -18.89 2.62 -21.79
N LYS A 175 -18.23 2.97 -22.90
CA LYS A 175 -18.84 3.58 -24.09
C LYS A 175 -19.28 2.58 -25.16
N ASN A 176 -18.86 1.31 -25.08
CA ASN A 176 -19.14 0.28 -26.08
C ASN A 176 -19.92 -0.91 -25.48
N PRO A 177 -21.26 -0.84 -25.46
CA PRO A 177 -22.10 -1.92 -24.93
C PRO A 177 -22.04 -3.22 -25.75
N ALA A 178 -21.52 -3.21 -26.98
CA ALA A 178 -21.41 -4.43 -27.78
C ALA A 178 -20.33 -5.39 -27.22
N ALA A 179 -19.26 -4.86 -26.62
CA ALA A 179 -18.23 -5.67 -25.97
C ALA A 179 -18.79 -6.46 -24.77
N LEU A 180 -19.74 -5.89 -24.03
CA LEU A 180 -20.42 -6.57 -22.94
C LEU A 180 -21.34 -7.69 -23.43
N ARG A 181 -22.01 -7.52 -24.57
CA ARG A 181 -22.85 -8.56 -25.17
C ARG A 181 -22.04 -9.78 -25.63
N ALA A 182 -20.78 -9.59 -26.00
CA ALA A 182 -19.90 -10.72 -26.35
C ALA A 182 -19.67 -11.66 -25.15
N LEU A 183 -19.74 -11.16 -23.92
CA LEU A 183 -19.61 -11.96 -22.69
C LEU A 183 -20.86 -12.80 -22.35
N ASP A 184 -21.97 -12.57 -23.06
CA ASP A 184 -23.17 -13.40 -22.93
C ASP A 184 -22.99 -14.76 -23.62
N ASP A 185 -22.08 -14.87 -24.58
CA ASP A 185 -21.66 -16.15 -25.17
C ASP A 185 -20.87 -16.99 -24.14
N PRO A 186 -21.37 -18.18 -23.74
CA PRO A 186 -20.69 -19.04 -22.79
C PRO A 186 -19.28 -19.46 -23.25
N ALA A 187 -19.08 -19.67 -24.56
CA ALA A 187 -17.79 -20.11 -25.09
C ALA A 187 -16.75 -18.98 -25.06
N HIS A 188 -17.14 -17.74 -25.33
CA HIS A 188 -16.28 -16.58 -25.13
C HIS A 188 -15.95 -16.35 -23.66
N MET A 189 -16.95 -16.37 -22.78
CA MET A 189 -16.75 -16.22 -21.33
C MET A 189 -15.75 -17.24 -20.76
N GLU A 190 -15.85 -18.51 -21.17
CA GLU A 190 -14.95 -19.54 -20.67
C GLU A 190 -13.50 -19.34 -21.11
N ARG A 191 -13.28 -18.87 -22.35
CA ARG A 191 -11.94 -18.49 -22.84
C ARG A 191 -11.34 -17.36 -22.01
N VAL A 192 -12.11 -16.30 -21.75
CA VAL A 192 -11.64 -15.17 -20.93
C VAL A 192 -11.33 -15.60 -19.49
N LYS A 193 -12.14 -16.47 -18.90
CA LYS A 193 -11.83 -17.05 -17.57
C LYS A 193 -10.51 -17.81 -17.59
N GLU A 194 -10.29 -18.64 -18.61
CA GLU A 194 -9.05 -19.42 -18.73
C GLU A 194 -7.84 -18.49 -18.84
N GLU A 195 -7.91 -17.44 -19.65
CA GLU A 195 -6.87 -16.42 -19.78
C GLU A 195 -6.57 -15.73 -18.44
N VAL A 196 -7.61 -15.32 -17.70
CA VAL A 196 -7.44 -14.69 -16.37
C VAL A 196 -6.82 -15.66 -15.36
N LEU A 197 -7.21 -16.94 -15.37
CA LEU A 197 -6.64 -17.97 -14.50
C LEU A 197 -5.20 -18.35 -14.89
N GLN A 198 -4.85 -18.28 -16.18
CA GLN A 198 -3.47 -18.39 -16.64
C GLN A 198 -2.63 -17.19 -16.16
N ALA A 199 -3.15 -15.97 -16.29
CA ALA A 199 -2.50 -14.77 -15.81
C ALA A 199 -2.33 -14.76 -14.28
N GLU A 200 -3.33 -15.22 -13.52
CA GLU A 200 -3.24 -15.37 -12.06
C GLU A 200 -2.06 -16.27 -11.68
N ARG A 201 -1.94 -17.45 -12.31
CA ARG A 201 -0.81 -18.36 -12.09
C ARG A 201 0.52 -17.70 -12.44
N ALA A 202 0.58 -16.97 -13.55
CA ALA A 202 1.78 -16.24 -13.95
C ALA A 202 2.18 -15.17 -12.92
N VAL A 203 1.21 -14.47 -12.33
CA VAL A 203 1.45 -13.50 -11.25
C VAL A 203 2.01 -14.20 -10.01
N LEU A 204 1.36 -15.28 -9.55
CA LEU A 204 1.80 -16.04 -8.37
C LEU A 204 3.24 -16.55 -8.51
N TYR A 205 3.57 -17.17 -9.65
CA TYR A 205 4.92 -17.68 -9.90
C TYR A 205 5.96 -16.56 -10.06
N THR A 206 5.61 -15.47 -10.74
CA THR A 206 6.53 -14.33 -10.94
C THR A 206 6.88 -13.66 -9.62
N LEU A 207 5.91 -13.56 -8.70
CA LEU A 207 6.11 -12.95 -7.39
C LEU A 207 6.67 -13.94 -6.35
N GLY A 208 6.91 -15.21 -6.72
CA GLY A 208 7.39 -16.22 -5.81
C GLY A 208 6.48 -16.42 -4.60
N PHE A 209 5.17 -16.26 -4.80
CA PHE A 209 4.13 -16.30 -3.76
C PHE A 209 4.31 -15.28 -2.62
N ASP A 210 5.07 -14.19 -2.84
CA ASP A 210 5.16 -13.06 -1.89
C ASP A 210 3.92 -12.15 -1.99
N LEU A 211 2.83 -12.60 -1.38
CA LEU A 211 1.52 -11.92 -1.38
C LEU A 211 1.32 -11.00 -0.17
N GLN A 212 2.28 -10.96 0.76
CA GLN A 212 2.25 -10.08 1.93
C GLN A 212 2.64 -8.67 1.50
N ILE A 213 1.64 -7.79 1.35
CA ILE A 213 1.86 -6.41 0.93
C ILE A 213 1.58 -5.47 2.10
N PRO A 214 2.60 -4.78 2.64
CA PRO A 214 2.39 -3.76 3.66
C PRO A 214 1.69 -2.54 3.05
N HIS A 215 0.69 -2.03 3.77
CA HIS A 215 -0.17 -0.94 3.32
C HIS A 215 0.24 0.42 3.90
N PRO A 216 0.32 1.50 3.10
CA PRO A 216 0.62 2.84 3.62
C PRO A 216 -0.53 3.41 4.46
N TYR A 217 -1.73 2.87 4.33
CA TYR A 217 -2.89 3.29 5.13
C TYR A 217 -2.72 3.00 6.62
N GLN A 218 -2.07 1.89 7.00
CA GLN A 218 -1.96 1.50 8.40
C GLN A 218 -1.08 2.48 9.20
N PRO A 219 0.17 2.80 8.78
CA PRO A 219 0.97 3.84 9.44
C PRO A 219 0.29 5.21 9.47
N LEU A 220 -0.44 5.58 8.41
CA LEU A 220 -1.19 6.83 8.38
C LEU A 220 -2.29 6.85 9.45
N ILE A 221 -3.10 5.79 9.53
CA ILE A 221 -4.17 5.67 10.53
C ILE A 221 -3.59 5.71 11.94
N ASP A 222 -2.50 5.00 12.19
CA ASP A 222 -1.87 4.93 13.50
C ASP A 222 -1.39 6.33 13.95
N TRP A 223 -0.78 7.09 13.03
CA TRP A 223 -0.41 8.48 13.29
C TRP A 223 -1.62 9.37 13.57
N LEU A 224 -2.68 9.27 12.76
CA LEU A 224 -3.89 10.07 12.94
C LEU A 224 -4.61 9.76 14.26
N LYS A 225 -4.56 8.51 14.74
CA LYS A 225 -5.08 8.11 16.06
C LYS A 225 -4.28 8.74 17.19
N GLU A 226 -2.95 8.66 17.13
CA GLU A 226 -2.04 9.24 18.13
C GLU A 226 -2.33 10.75 18.32
N HIS A 227 -2.66 11.45 17.23
CA HIS A 227 -2.90 12.89 17.23
C HIS A 227 -4.37 13.29 17.39
N ARG A 228 -5.28 12.32 17.64
CA ARG A 228 -6.73 12.51 17.81
C ARG A 228 -7.41 13.22 16.64
N LEU A 229 -7.09 12.78 15.43
CA LEU A 229 -7.60 13.38 14.18
C LEU A 229 -8.63 12.52 13.44
N LEU A 230 -9.01 11.34 13.97
CA LEU A 230 -9.99 10.46 13.32
C LEU A 230 -11.41 10.59 13.88
N ALA A 231 -11.56 10.95 15.16
CA ALA A 231 -12.82 11.15 15.82
C ALA A 231 -12.73 12.43 16.66
N ASP A 232 -13.84 13.16 16.76
CA ASP A 232 -13.99 14.34 17.64
C ASP A 232 -13.16 15.58 17.25
N VAL A 233 -12.83 15.75 15.97
CA VAL A 233 -12.20 16.99 15.48
C VAL A 233 -13.25 18.10 15.38
N PRO A 234 -13.10 19.22 16.12
CA PRO A 234 -14.03 20.35 16.03
C PRO A 234 -14.16 20.86 14.58
N ASN A 235 -15.35 21.33 14.19
CA ASN A 235 -15.58 21.87 12.85
C ASN A 235 -14.63 23.03 12.50
N GLU A 236 -14.26 23.82 13.50
CA GLU A 236 -13.37 24.98 13.38
C GLU A 236 -11.88 24.61 13.40
N SER A 237 -11.54 23.33 13.61
CA SER A 237 -10.15 22.91 13.65
C SER A 237 -9.49 23.07 12.29
N PRO A 238 -8.33 23.75 12.19
CA PRO A 238 -7.61 23.88 10.93
C PRO A 238 -7.06 22.54 10.44
N PHE A 239 -7.15 21.47 11.23
CA PHE A 239 -6.67 20.13 10.88
C PHE A 239 -7.77 19.18 10.42
N ARG A 240 -9.02 19.66 10.28
CA ARG A 240 -10.16 18.84 9.88
C ARG A 240 -9.95 18.14 8.53
N GLN A 241 -9.32 18.82 7.58
CA GLN A 241 -9.09 18.29 6.23
C GLN A 241 -7.84 17.41 6.13
N LEU A 242 -6.95 17.47 7.13
CA LEU A 242 -5.67 16.78 7.11
C LEU A 242 -5.79 15.25 6.91
N PRO A 243 -6.70 14.52 7.61
CA PRO A 243 -6.88 13.09 7.40
C PRO A 243 -7.27 12.74 5.95
N GLN A 244 -8.27 13.45 5.40
CA GLN A 244 -8.79 13.20 4.06
C GLN A 244 -7.75 13.54 2.99
N ASN A 245 -7.05 14.67 3.14
CA ASN A 245 -6.00 15.07 2.22
C ASN A 245 -4.84 14.07 2.21
N SER A 246 -4.40 13.63 3.39
CA SER A 246 -3.36 12.61 3.52
C SER A 246 -3.78 11.29 2.86
N TRP A 247 -5.03 10.87 3.08
CA TRP A 247 -5.57 9.65 2.47
C TRP A 247 -5.61 9.72 0.94
N ASN A 248 -6.01 10.87 0.40
CA ASN A 248 -6.03 11.10 -1.06
C ASN A 248 -4.63 11.02 -1.65
N LEU A 249 -3.64 11.67 -1.02
CA LEU A 249 -2.24 11.61 -1.46
C LEU A 249 -1.67 10.19 -1.42
N VAL A 250 -2.05 9.37 -0.43
CA VAL A 250 -1.72 7.95 -0.41
C VAL A 250 -2.35 7.23 -1.60
N ASN A 251 -3.62 7.48 -1.94
CA ASN A 251 -4.25 6.89 -3.13
C ASN A 251 -3.55 7.33 -4.43
N ASP A 252 -3.07 8.57 -4.49
CA ASP A 252 -2.33 9.06 -5.66
C ASP A 252 -0.99 8.36 -5.82
N SER A 253 -0.32 8.06 -4.70
CA SER A 253 0.92 7.29 -4.71
C SER A 253 0.77 5.92 -5.39
N LEU A 254 -0.42 5.29 -5.33
CA LEU A 254 -0.68 4.00 -5.98
C LEU A 254 -0.62 4.06 -7.51
N ARG A 255 -0.84 5.24 -8.11
CA ARG A 255 -0.75 5.42 -9.58
C ARG A 255 0.70 5.52 -10.06
N THR A 256 1.64 5.74 -9.15
CA THR A 256 3.07 5.83 -9.41
C THR A 256 3.77 4.49 -9.18
N THR A 257 5.11 4.45 -9.23
CA THR A 257 5.91 3.26 -8.89
C THR A 257 6.46 3.28 -7.46
N LEU A 258 5.96 4.17 -6.59
CA LEU A 258 6.49 4.34 -5.24
C LEU A 258 6.42 3.07 -4.39
N CYS A 259 5.42 2.22 -4.57
CA CYS A 259 5.30 0.94 -3.89
C CYS A 259 6.43 -0.07 -4.23
N LEU A 260 7.17 0.19 -5.31
CA LEU A 260 8.36 -0.58 -5.69
C LEU A 260 9.66 0.04 -5.19
N GLN A 261 9.62 1.31 -4.79
CA GLN A 261 10.80 2.11 -4.42
C GLN A 261 10.98 2.26 -2.92
N PHE A 262 9.87 2.41 -2.18
CA PHE A 262 9.91 2.76 -0.77
C PHE A 262 9.00 1.88 0.08
N PRO A 263 9.36 1.65 1.35
CA PRO A 263 8.48 1.01 2.31
C PRO A 263 7.18 1.79 2.52
N ALA A 264 6.11 1.06 2.85
CA ALA A 264 4.79 1.64 3.07
C ALA A 264 4.75 2.77 4.14
N PRO A 265 5.48 2.67 5.27
CA PRO A 265 5.57 3.78 6.23
C PRO A 265 6.16 5.05 5.62
N HIS A 266 7.21 4.96 4.80
CA HIS A 266 7.82 6.13 4.16
C HIS A 266 6.83 6.87 3.26
N ILE A 267 6.04 6.12 2.47
CA ILE A 267 4.99 6.69 1.62
C ILE A 267 3.90 7.37 2.46
N ALA A 268 3.49 6.75 3.57
CA ALA A 268 2.45 7.29 4.46
C ALA A 268 2.89 8.62 5.10
N HIS A 269 4.09 8.66 5.68
CA HIS A 269 4.61 9.87 6.31
C HIS A 269 4.93 10.97 5.30
N ALA A 270 5.34 10.64 4.08
CA ALA A 270 5.53 11.62 3.01
C ALA A 270 4.19 12.22 2.56
N ALA A 271 3.14 11.41 2.39
CA ALA A 271 1.80 11.89 2.08
C ALA A 271 1.26 12.80 3.19
N LEU A 272 1.48 12.43 4.45
CA LEU A 272 1.12 13.25 5.61
C LEU A 272 1.91 14.56 5.66
N TYR A 273 3.22 14.52 5.38
CA TYR A 273 4.08 15.70 5.30
C TYR A 273 3.60 16.68 4.24
N LEU A 274 3.22 16.18 3.06
CA LEU A 274 2.60 17.00 2.01
C LEU A 274 1.25 17.56 2.43
N ALA A 275 0.39 16.75 3.04
CA ALA A 275 -0.91 17.21 3.50
C ALA A 275 -0.79 18.31 4.56
N ASP A 276 0.16 18.16 5.49
CA ASP A 276 0.49 19.16 6.51
C ASP A 276 1.02 20.44 5.88
N LEU A 277 1.94 20.34 4.91
CA LEU A 277 2.44 21.50 4.16
C LEU A 277 1.36 22.28 3.43
N LEU A 278 0.38 21.58 2.86
CA LEU A 278 -0.74 22.16 2.13
C LEU A 278 -1.89 22.61 3.04
N ASN A 279 -1.77 22.42 4.35
CA ASN A 279 -2.79 22.76 5.32
C ASN A 279 -2.78 24.27 5.64
N VAL A 280 -3.45 25.03 4.79
CA VAL A 280 -3.66 26.48 4.93
C VAL A 280 -5.13 26.76 5.26
N ASP A 281 -5.38 27.72 6.15
CA ASP A 281 -6.73 28.20 6.45
C ASP A 281 -7.23 29.20 5.38
N GLU A 282 -8.47 29.67 5.55
CA GLU A 282 -9.10 30.65 4.64
C GLU A 282 -8.35 31.99 4.61
N GLN A 283 -7.56 32.28 5.64
CA GLN A 283 -6.74 33.48 5.78
C GLN A 283 -5.32 33.28 5.25
N GLY A 284 -4.99 32.08 4.74
CA GLY A 284 -3.69 31.73 4.19
C GLY A 284 -2.61 31.41 5.24
N VAL A 285 -2.99 31.26 6.51
CA VAL A 285 -2.07 30.86 7.58
C VAL A 285 -1.86 29.36 7.55
N HIS A 286 -0.60 28.95 7.59
CA HIS A 286 -0.20 27.55 7.64
C HIS A 286 -0.32 27.00 9.06
N HIS A 287 -1.02 25.86 9.20
CA HIS A 287 -1.16 25.15 10.47
C HIS A 287 -0.48 23.80 10.37
N GLY A 288 0.70 23.66 11.01
CA GLY A 288 1.50 22.44 11.01
C GLY A 288 1.47 21.67 12.33
N LYS A 289 1.29 20.35 12.25
CA LYS A 289 1.46 19.41 13.37
C LYS A 289 2.75 18.62 13.29
N LEU A 290 3.34 18.51 12.11
CA LEU A 290 4.54 17.70 11.92
C LEU A 290 5.80 18.47 12.28
N PRO A 291 6.82 17.81 12.88
CA PRO A 291 8.14 18.40 13.01
C PRO A 291 8.71 18.73 11.63
N ARG A 292 9.60 19.72 11.57
CA ARG A 292 10.24 20.18 10.33
C ARG A 292 11.73 19.86 10.38
N GLY A 293 12.33 19.60 9.21
CA GLY A 293 13.77 19.36 9.08
C GLY A 293 14.24 18.11 9.82
N ALA A 294 15.39 18.18 10.48
CA ALA A 294 16.05 17.04 11.14
C ALA A 294 15.13 16.25 12.07
N ALA A 295 14.30 16.93 12.86
CA ALA A 295 13.37 16.28 13.79
C ALA A 295 12.33 15.37 13.10
N PHE A 296 11.99 15.63 11.83
CA PHE A 296 11.13 14.74 11.05
C PHE A 296 11.90 13.53 10.55
N TYR A 297 13.08 13.76 9.96
CA TYR A 297 13.92 12.72 9.39
C TYR A 297 14.31 11.69 10.46
N ASP A 298 14.72 12.17 11.64
CA ASP A 298 15.14 11.32 12.76
C ASP A 298 13.97 10.54 13.36
N LYS A 299 12.78 11.15 13.44
CA LYS A 299 11.59 10.49 14.03
C LYS A 299 11.07 9.36 13.14
N TYR A 300 11.06 9.57 11.83
CA TYR A 300 10.45 8.64 10.87
C TYR A 300 11.44 7.79 10.09
N ASP A 301 12.75 7.98 10.32
CA ASP A 301 13.85 7.30 9.62
C ASP A 301 13.72 7.44 8.09
N ILE A 302 13.47 8.68 7.63
CA ILE A 302 13.30 9.04 6.22
C ILE A 302 14.42 9.99 5.82
N ARG A 303 15.17 9.64 4.78
CA ARG A 303 16.19 10.55 4.24
C ARG A 303 15.54 11.75 3.54
N PRO A 304 16.15 12.94 3.60
CA PRO A 304 15.62 14.13 2.91
C PRO A 304 15.40 13.90 1.41
N ASP A 305 16.33 13.21 0.74
CA ASP A 305 16.24 12.89 -0.69
C ASP A 305 15.08 11.94 -1.00
N ASP A 306 14.87 10.94 -0.15
CA ASP A 306 13.77 9.98 -0.29
C ASP A 306 12.42 10.69 -0.12
N LEU A 307 12.30 11.56 0.89
CA LEU A 307 11.10 12.37 1.10
C LEU A 307 10.81 13.25 -0.13
N ALA A 308 11.83 13.96 -0.64
CA ALA A 308 11.70 14.81 -1.82
C ALA A 308 11.27 14.00 -3.06
N CYS A 309 11.86 12.82 -3.24
CA CYS A 309 11.54 11.92 -4.34
C CYS A 309 10.09 11.40 -4.27
N ILE A 310 9.64 10.96 -3.09
CA ILE A 310 8.26 10.51 -2.88
C ILE A 310 7.28 11.65 -3.16
N CYS A 311 7.52 12.81 -2.54
CA CYS A 311 6.67 13.97 -2.69
C CYS A 311 6.59 14.43 -4.15
N GLY A 312 7.73 14.54 -4.83
CA GLY A 312 7.80 14.95 -6.23
C GLY A 312 7.04 14.00 -7.17
N GLN A 313 7.09 12.69 -6.92
CA GLN A 313 6.33 11.71 -7.72
C GLN A 313 4.82 11.80 -7.49
N ILE A 314 4.36 12.00 -6.24
CA ILE A 314 2.94 12.19 -5.94
C ILE A 314 2.42 13.46 -6.62
N LEU A 315 3.15 14.56 -6.49
CA LEU A 315 2.77 15.86 -7.03
C LEU A 315 2.84 15.89 -8.57
N GLY A 316 3.75 15.14 -9.18
CA GLY A 316 3.82 15.00 -10.63
C GLY A 316 2.56 14.39 -11.26
N GLU A 317 1.77 13.62 -10.50
CA GLU A 317 0.47 13.12 -10.97
C GLU A 317 -0.60 14.23 -11.02
N TYR A 318 -0.46 15.31 -10.24
CA TYR A 318 -1.37 16.45 -10.26
C TYR A 318 -1.09 17.38 -11.44
N GLU A 319 0.19 17.64 -11.75
CA GLU A 319 0.61 18.45 -12.91
C GLU A 319 0.12 17.85 -14.24
N GLN A 320 0.01 16.52 -14.29
CA GLN A 320 -0.40 15.78 -15.48
C GLN A 320 -1.92 15.53 -15.54
N SER A 321 -2.67 15.88 -14.49
CA SER A 321 -4.12 15.74 -14.40
C SER A 321 -4.84 17.06 -14.66
N LYS A 322 -6.08 17.02 -15.17
CA LYS A 322 -6.99 18.18 -15.27
C LYS A 322 -7.17 18.91 -13.93
N LEU A 323 -6.94 18.24 -12.81
CA LEU A 323 -6.90 18.84 -11.47
C LEU A 323 -5.75 19.85 -11.29
N GLY A 324 -4.59 19.66 -11.92
CA GLY A 324 -3.53 20.66 -11.97
C GLY A 324 -3.96 21.93 -12.71
N GLN A 325 -4.75 21.79 -13.77
CA GLN A 325 -5.35 22.93 -14.51
C GLN A 325 -6.43 23.64 -13.68
N MET A 326 -7.22 22.91 -12.88
CA MET A 326 -8.24 23.48 -11.98
C MET A 326 -7.63 24.10 -10.71
N ALA A 327 -6.57 23.51 -10.15
CA ALA A 327 -5.83 24.06 -9.00
C ALA A 327 -5.02 25.32 -9.38
N MET A 328 -4.53 25.38 -10.63
CA MET A 328 -3.98 26.62 -11.22
C MET A 328 -5.06 27.71 -11.36
N ALA A 329 -6.29 27.34 -11.72
CA ALA A 329 -7.42 28.27 -11.84
C ALA A 329 -8.01 28.72 -10.49
N ALA A 330 -7.86 27.92 -9.42
CA ALA A 330 -8.36 28.21 -8.08
C ALA A 330 -7.40 29.03 -7.19
N GLY A 331 -6.33 29.60 -7.77
CA GLY A 331 -5.40 30.48 -7.05
C GLY A 331 -4.23 29.73 -6.41
N GLY A 332 -3.24 29.35 -7.23
CA GLY A 332 -1.80 29.48 -6.96
C GLY A 332 -1.13 28.75 -5.78
N ALA A 333 -1.85 28.13 -4.84
CA ALA A 333 -1.24 27.60 -3.62
C ALA A 333 -0.48 26.28 -3.84
N LEU A 334 -0.99 25.38 -4.69
CA LEU A 334 -0.33 24.08 -4.94
C LEU A 334 1.03 24.23 -5.65
N PRO A 335 1.15 24.88 -6.81
CA PRO A 335 2.44 24.99 -7.50
C PRO A 335 3.50 25.72 -6.67
N ALA A 336 3.10 26.74 -5.90
CA ALA A 336 4.00 27.48 -5.01
C ALA A 336 4.40 26.66 -3.77
N ALA A 337 3.49 25.89 -3.17
CA ALA A 337 3.80 24.99 -2.05
C ALA A 337 4.61 23.77 -2.50
N VAL A 338 4.38 23.26 -3.71
CA VAL A 338 5.17 22.20 -4.36
C VAL A 338 6.57 22.70 -4.71
N ALA A 339 6.68 23.88 -5.33
CA ALA A 339 7.95 24.53 -5.59
C ALA A 339 8.67 24.91 -4.29
N ALA A 340 7.97 25.31 -3.24
CA ALA A 340 8.54 25.59 -1.92
C ALA A 340 8.91 24.31 -1.16
N ALA A 341 8.18 23.20 -1.30
CA ALA A 341 8.53 21.91 -0.71
C ALA A 341 9.74 21.30 -1.42
N ARG A 342 9.78 21.41 -2.75
CA ARG A 342 10.90 21.03 -3.60
C ARG A 342 12.12 21.92 -3.35
N ALA A 343 11.95 23.23 -3.28
CA ALA A 343 13.01 24.18 -2.94
C ALA A 343 13.45 24.08 -1.47
N ALA A 344 12.57 23.72 -0.53
CA ALA A 344 12.96 23.49 0.86
C ALA A 344 13.73 22.17 1.03
N ALA A 345 13.45 21.17 0.20
CA ALA A 345 14.25 19.97 0.09
C ALA A 345 15.60 20.25 -0.61
N GLU A 346 15.58 20.95 -1.76
CA GLU A 346 16.76 21.26 -2.58
C GLU A 346 17.68 22.33 -1.93
N ALA A 347 17.16 23.32 -1.21
CA ALA A 347 17.97 24.36 -0.55
C ALA A 347 18.60 23.92 0.78
N ARG A 348 18.19 22.77 1.32
CA ARG A 348 18.73 22.20 2.57
C ARG A 348 19.59 20.96 2.35
N VAL A 349 19.66 20.47 1.12
CA VAL A 349 20.80 19.73 0.58
C VAL A 349 21.76 20.78 0.04
N GLY A 350 22.79 21.17 0.79
CA GLY A 350 23.70 22.24 0.38
C GLY A 350 24.25 22.07 -1.05
N PRO A 351 24.78 23.14 -1.69
CA PRO A 351 25.19 23.14 -3.11
C PRO A 351 26.37 22.22 -3.47
N SER A 352 26.73 21.26 -2.63
CA SER A 352 27.74 20.23 -2.87
C SER A 352 27.09 18.86 -2.90
N GLY A 353 26.49 18.50 -4.05
CA GLY A 353 25.89 17.17 -4.23
C GLY A 353 25.46 16.79 -5.65
N LEU A 354 25.32 17.74 -6.58
CA LEU A 354 24.82 17.45 -7.94
C LEU A 354 25.75 17.87 -9.09
N GLY A 355 27.03 18.11 -8.81
CA GLY A 355 28.03 18.29 -9.87
C GLY A 355 29.45 18.19 -9.32
N GLY A 356 30.07 17.01 -9.41
CA GLY A 356 31.52 16.88 -9.20
C GLY A 356 32.06 15.69 -8.39
N ALA A 357 31.26 14.68 -8.03
CA ALA A 357 31.75 13.53 -7.25
C ALA A 357 31.81 12.20 -8.01
N LEU A 358 32.22 12.24 -9.29
CA LEU A 358 32.69 11.04 -10.02
C LEU A 358 34.13 11.17 -10.55
N ARG A 359 34.88 12.19 -10.08
CA ARG A 359 36.30 12.38 -10.42
C ARG A 359 37.10 12.81 -9.19
N ALA A 360 37.37 11.87 -8.30
CA ALA A 360 38.62 11.78 -7.53
C ALA A 360 38.49 10.61 -6.55
N ALA A 361 39.20 9.53 -6.86
CA ALA A 361 39.42 8.44 -5.93
C ALA A 361 40.27 8.92 -4.74
N GLY A 362 40.03 8.34 -3.58
CA GLY A 362 41.04 8.05 -2.55
C GLY A 362 41.74 9.24 -1.89
N ALA A 363 41.21 9.72 -0.76
CA ALA A 363 41.99 10.16 0.40
C ALA A 363 41.02 10.62 1.51
N ARG A 364 41.22 10.12 2.74
CA ARG A 364 40.65 10.76 3.94
C ARG A 364 41.47 12.01 4.26
N PRO A 365 40.85 13.09 4.74
CA PRO A 365 41.51 13.95 5.72
C PRO A 365 40.67 14.17 6.99
N GLY A 366 41.40 14.38 8.09
CA GLY A 366 40.92 14.47 9.47
C GLY A 366 40.30 15.82 9.88
N PRO A 367 40.09 16.04 11.19
CA PRO A 367 39.18 17.04 11.69
C PRO A 367 39.93 18.31 12.06
N ASP A 368 39.87 19.34 11.22
CA ASP A 368 40.12 20.74 11.60
C ASP A 368 39.69 21.67 10.45
N GLY A 369 38.46 22.21 10.52
CA GLY A 369 37.92 23.11 9.49
C GLY A 369 36.58 23.76 9.81
N PHE A 370 36.14 23.71 11.07
CA PHE A 370 34.88 24.30 11.53
C PHE A 370 35.18 25.59 12.30
N LYS A 371 35.47 26.72 11.61
CA LYS A 371 35.47 28.08 12.18
C LYS A 371 35.77 29.15 11.12
N GLN A 372 34.87 29.33 10.15
CA GLN A 372 34.74 30.58 9.38
C GLN A 372 33.56 30.44 8.43
N GLU A 373 32.35 30.79 8.87
CA GLU A 373 31.20 31.18 8.02
C GLU A 373 29.95 31.39 8.89
N MET A 374 29.95 32.43 9.74
CA MET A 374 28.79 32.75 10.59
C MET A 374 28.48 34.25 10.69
N VAL A 375 28.83 35.07 9.68
CA VAL A 375 28.64 36.54 9.75
C VAL A 375 27.94 37.17 8.53
N ALA A 376 27.42 36.41 7.56
CA ALA A 376 26.93 37.01 6.30
C ALA A 376 25.48 36.68 5.91
N ALA A 377 24.51 36.75 6.84
CA ALA A 377 23.10 36.64 6.47
C ALA A 377 22.15 37.39 7.44
N ALA A 378 22.28 38.71 7.49
CA ALA A 378 21.25 39.58 8.07
C ALA A 378 21.22 40.89 7.27
N GLY A 379 20.23 41.03 6.37
CA GLY A 379 19.98 42.29 5.68
C GLY A 379 19.34 42.12 4.31
N ALA A 380 18.00 42.16 4.25
CA ALA A 380 17.22 42.95 3.28
C ALA A 380 15.78 42.43 3.19
N ALA A 381 14.89 43.04 3.97
CA ALA A 381 13.46 43.08 3.71
C ALA A 381 13.12 44.42 3.01
N GLY A 382 12.22 44.41 2.03
CA GLY A 382 11.79 45.65 1.35
C GLY A 382 10.73 45.46 0.25
N VAL A 383 9.45 45.44 0.67
CA VAL A 383 8.25 46.15 0.14
C VAL A 383 8.10 46.44 -1.39
N ALA A 384 6.95 46.07 -1.98
CA ALA A 384 6.07 46.97 -2.77
C ALA A 384 4.72 46.32 -3.20
N LEU A 385 3.64 47.08 -2.96
CA LEU A 385 2.23 46.87 -3.36
C LEU A 385 1.94 47.49 -4.74
N GLY A 386 0.93 46.97 -5.47
CA GLY A 386 0.28 47.68 -6.59
C GLY A 386 -0.73 46.81 -7.35
N GLY A 387 -2.02 47.18 -7.32
CA GLY A 387 -3.13 46.41 -7.87
C GLY A 387 -3.66 46.86 -9.24
N ALA A 388 -4.60 46.09 -9.79
CA ALA A 388 -5.70 46.48 -10.70
C ALA A 388 -6.51 45.24 -11.13
N GLY A 389 -7.85 45.30 -11.04
CA GLY A 389 -8.76 44.54 -11.92
C GLY A 389 -9.22 45.44 -13.09
N PRO A 390 -10.26 45.12 -13.91
CA PRO A 390 -11.15 43.94 -13.93
C PRO A 390 -11.41 43.39 -15.38
N GLY A 391 -12.32 42.41 -15.56
CA GLY A 391 -13.09 42.27 -16.81
C GLY A 391 -13.34 40.86 -17.38
N ALA A 392 -14.62 40.50 -17.48
CA ALA A 392 -15.21 39.24 -17.96
C ALA A 392 -14.87 38.78 -19.40
N ALA A 393 -14.98 37.47 -19.66
CA ALA A 393 -15.68 36.93 -20.84
C ALA A 393 -15.82 35.39 -20.77
N ALA A 394 -17.05 34.91 -20.97
CA ALA A 394 -17.39 33.51 -21.18
C ALA A 394 -17.12 33.11 -22.64
N ALA A 395 -16.53 31.94 -22.86
CA ALA A 395 -16.60 31.22 -24.12
C ALA A 395 -16.27 29.74 -23.90
N GLY A 396 -17.25 28.86 -24.14
CA GLY A 396 -17.01 27.42 -24.23
C GLY A 396 -16.67 27.01 -25.65
N VAL A 397 -15.78 26.04 -25.84
CA VAL A 397 -15.65 25.28 -27.10
C VAL A 397 -15.18 23.84 -26.84
N LYS A 398 -15.85 22.96 -27.59
CA LYS A 398 -15.65 21.56 -28.00
C LYS A 398 -14.21 21.02 -28.02
N ALA A 399 -14.08 19.73 -27.72
CA ALA A 399 -12.91 18.91 -28.04
C ALA A 399 -13.28 17.91 -29.14
N GLU A 400 -12.49 17.91 -30.21
CA GLU A 400 -12.51 16.94 -31.31
C GLU A 400 -11.71 15.69 -30.92
N GLU A 401 -12.26 14.51 -31.23
CA GLU A 401 -11.63 13.20 -31.13
C GLU A 401 -10.92 12.89 -32.45
N GLU A 402 -9.63 12.54 -32.41
CA GLU A 402 -8.93 11.86 -33.50
C GLU A 402 -8.72 10.39 -33.10
N GLU A 403 -9.55 9.50 -33.62
CA GLU A 403 -9.33 8.06 -33.63
C GLU A 403 -8.55 7.68 -34.89
N GLY A 404 -7.34 7.14 -34.68
CA GLY A 404 -6.54 6.53 -35.73
C GLY A 404 -7.00 5.10 -36.02
N GLU A 405 -7.64 4.95 -37.17
CA GLU A 405 -8.10 3.73 -37.82
C GLU A 405 -6.92 2.78 -38.14
N VAL A 406 -7.03 1.51 -37.73
CA VAL A 406 -6.13 0.42 -38.13
C VAL A 406 -6.71 -0.23 -39.39
N LYS A 407 -5.96 -0.24 -40.50
CA LYS A 407 -6.28 -1.07 -41.67
C LYS A 407 -5.34 -2.29 -41.74
N GLU A 408 -6.02 -3.42 -41.84
CA GLU A 408 -5.68 -4.78 -42.32
C GLU A 408 -4.23 -5.30 -42.23
#